data_AF-A0A382GEC0-F1
#
_entry.id   AF-A0A382GEC0-F1
#
_cell.length_a   1.000
_cell.length_b   1.000
_cell.length_c   1.000
_cell.angle_alpha   90.00
_cell.angle_beta   90.00
_cell.angle_gamma   90.00
#
_symmetry.space_group_name_H-M   'P 1'
#
loop_
_entity.id
_entity.type
_entity.pdbx_description
1 polymer ?
#
loop_
_entity_poly.entity_id
_entity_poly.type
_entity_poly.pdbx_seq_one_letter_code
_entity_poly.pdbx_strand_id
1 'polypeptide(L)' 'MYKFVWLYLSAFGIMFAILSWCQESGLLSKEIGFGKGFLALITGTLLYFFLGRKI' A
#
# COMPACT_ATOMS: atom_id res chain seq x y z
N MET A 1 0.29 16.42 -14.71
CA MET A 1 -0.82 15.74 -14.01
C MET A 1 -0.60 14.23 -13.87
N TYR A 2 0.00 13.53 -14.85
CA TYR A 2 0.26 12.07 -14.77
C TYR A 2 1.25 11.61 -13.69
N LYS A 3 2.25 12.44 -13.34
CA LYS A 3 3.25 12.10 -12.30
C LYS A 3 2.62 11.81 -10.94
N PHE A 4 1.60 12.57 -10.56
CA PHE A 4 0.93 12.41 -9.26
C PHE A 4 0.22 11.05 -9.18
N VAL A 5 -0.57 10.72 -10.21
CA VAL A 5 -1.26 9.43 -10.32
C VAL A 5 -0.26 8.28 -10.38
N TRP A 6 0.85 8.44 -11.10
CA TRP A 6 1.87 7.40 -11.22
C TRP A 6 2.60 7.12 -9.91
N LEU A 7 2.97 8.18 -9.16
CA LEU A 7 3.57 8.06 -7.84
C LEU A 7 2.60 7.44 -6.83
N TYR A 8 1.32 7.80 -6.92
CA TYR A 8 0.28 7.22 -6.07
C TYR A 8 0.08 5.72 -6.34
N LEU A 9 -0.03 5.33 -7.61
CA LEU A 9 -0.19 3.94 -8.02
C LEU A 9 1.04 3.10 -7.64
N SER A 10 2.24 3.68 -7.76
CA SER A 10 3.48 3.03 -7.36
C SER A 10 3.57 2.84 -5.84
N ALA A 11 3.23 3.87 -5.05
CA ALA A 11 3.22 3.79 -3.58
C ALA A 11 2.19 2.75 -3.08
N PHE A 12 1.01 2.72 -3.71
CA PHE A 12 -0.01 1.70 -3.44
C PHE A 12 0.49 0.29 -3.76
N GLY A 13 1.10 0.08 -4.92
CA GLY A 13 1.66 -1.21 -5.32
C GLY A 13 2.74 -1.73 -4.37
N ILE A 14 3.64 -0.85 -3.91
CA ILE A 14 4.68 -1.19 -2.93
C ILE A 14 4.07 -1.64 -1.60
N MET A 15 3.09 -0.90 -1.08
CA MET A 15 2.44 -1.26 0.19
C MET A 15 1.58 -2.53 0.07
N PHE A 16 0.97 -2.75 -1.08
CA PHE A 16 0.25 -3.99 -1.36
C PHE A 16 1.19 -5.21 -1.37
N ALA A 17 2.37 -5.09 -1.98
CA ALA A 17 3.37 -6.15 -1.98
C ALA A 17 3.91 -6.45 -0.56
N ILE A 18 4.18 -5.40 0.24
CA ILE A 18 4.63 -5.56 1.63
C ILE A 18 3.55 -6.26 2.47
N LEU A 19 2.28 -5.88 2.34
CA LEU A 19 1.17 -6.52 3.05
C LEU A 19 0.93 -7.95 2.60
N SER A 20 1.10 -8.25 1.31
CA SER A 20 1.04 -9.61 0.78
C SER A 20 2.14 -10.47 1.40
N TRP A 21 3.37 -9.96 1.46
CA TRP A 21 4.49 -10.66 2.10
C TRP A 21 4.30 -10.84 3.62
N CYS A 22 3.73 -9.83 4.29
CA CYS A 22 3.40 -9.88 5.71
C CYS A 22 2.33 -10.94 6.04
N GLN A 23 1.42 -11.20 5.09
CA GLN A 23 0.45 -12.30 5.20
C GLN A 23 1.06 -13.67 4.91
N GLU A 24 1.92 -13.77 3.90
CA GLU A 24 2.63 -15.00 3.57
C GLU A 24 3.53 -15.46 4.73
N SER A 25 4.12 -14.49 5.44
CA SER A 25 4.99 -14.73 6.60
C SER A 25 4.25 -15.03 7.92
N GLY A 26 2.91 -15.06 7.91
CA GLY A 26 2.11 -15.40 9.09
C GLY A 26 2.03 -14.29 10.16
N LEU A 27 2.59 -13.12 9.89
CA LEU A 27 2.50 -11.92 10.74
C LEU A 27 1.09 -11.31 10.74
N LEU A 28 0.30 -11.59 9.70
CA LEU A 28 -1.02 -11.03 9.47
C LEU A 28 -2.00 -12.18 9.14
N SER A 29 -3.08 -12.29 9.90
CA SER A 29 -4.01 -13.43 9.79
C SER A 29 -4.55 -13.61 8.36
N LYS A 30 -4.56 -14.86 7.88
CA LYS A 30 -4.88 -15.25 6.49
C LYS A 30 -6.32 -14.90 6.10
N GLU A 31 -7.19 -14.66 7.08
CA GLU A 31 -8.62 -14.29 6.92
C GLU A 31 -8.85 -12.85 6.43
N ILE A 32 -7.83 -12.00 6.39
CA ILE A 32 -8.03 -10.57 6.05
C ILE A 32 -8.37 -10.34 4.57
N GLY A 33 -8.48 -11.40 3.74
CA GLY A 33 -9.17 -11.44 2.44
C GLY A 33 -9.29 -10.09 1.69
N PHE A 34 -10.40 -9.38 1.92
CA PHE A 34 -10.72 -8.10 1.29
C PHE A 34 -10.14 -6.87 2.04
N GLY A 35 -9.94 -6.97 3.35
CA GLY A 35 -9.34 -5.94 4.20
C GLY A 35 -7.87 -5.64 3.88
N LYS A 36 -7.17 -6.57 3.20
CA LYS A 36 -5.77 -6.41 2.74
C LYS A 36 -5.64 -5.20 1.81
N GLY A 37 -6.53 -5.14 0.83
CA GLY A 37 -6.57 -4.06 -0.17
C GLY A 37 -6.94 -2.73 0.48
N PHE A 38 -7.86 -2.73 1.44
CA PHE A 38 -8.26 -1.53 2.17
C PHE A 38 -7.14 -1.00 3.08
N LEU A 39 -6.44 -1.89 3.78
CA LEU A 39 -5.23 -1.56 4.55
C LEU A 39 -4.13 -1.02 3.64
N ALA A 40 -3.87 -1.66 2.50
CA ALA A 40 -2.89 -1.20 1.51
C ALA A 40 -3.25 0.16 0.93
N LEU A 41 -4.55 0.46 0.82
CA LEU A 41 -5.04 1.75 0.37
C LEU A 41 -4.76 2.81 1.44
N ILE A 42 -5.14 2.57 2.70
CA ILE A 42 -4.87 3.50 3.81
C ILE A 42 -3.37 3.72 4.00
N THR A 43 -2.57 2.65 4.07
CA THR A 43 -1.11 2.75 4.27
C THR A 43 -0.42 3.32 3.04
N GLY A 44 -0.85 2.96 1.82
CA GLY A 44 -0.35 3.52 0.57
C GLY A 44 -0.67 5.00 0.41
N THR A 45 -1.88 5.46 0.80
CA THR A 45 -2.24 6.88 0.81
C THR A 45 -1.44 7.66 1.87
N LEU A 46 -1.24 7.09 3.05
CA LEU A 46 -0.37 7.66 4.08
C LEU A 46 1.07 7.81 3.57
N LEU A 47 1.60 6.77 2.95
CA LEU A 47 2.96 6.75 2.40
C LEU A 47 3.11 7.75 1.26
N TYR A 48 2.09 7.87 0.41
CA TYR A 48 2.02 8.91 -0.60
C TYR A 48 2.00 10.32 0.00
N PHE A 49 1.30 10.53 1.11
CA PHE A 49 1.25 11.83 1.78
C PHE A 49 2.57 12.19 2.45
N PHE A 50 3.31 11.21 2.99
CA PHE A 50 4.60 11.41 3.66
C PHE A 50 5.79 11.49 2.68
N LEU A 51 5.86 10.59 1.69
CA LEU A 51 6.93 10.57 0.68
C LEU A 51 6.57 11.38 -0.56
N GLY A 52 5.39 11.14 -1.14
CA GLY A 52 4.97 11.73 -2.41
C GLY A 52 4.68 13.23 -2.37
N ARG A 53 4.38 13.79 -1.19
CA ARG A 53 4.24 15.25 -1.00
C ARG A 53 5.59 15.99 -0.93
N LYS A 54 6.69 15.27 -0.74
CA LYS A 54 8.04 15.83 -0.55
C LYS A 54 8.93 15.74 -1.81
N ILE A 55 8.45 15.08 -2.87
CA ILE A 55 9.08 14.95 -4.19
C ILE A 55 8.41 15.92 -5.16
#